data_AF-A0A2E4BS28-F1
#
_entry.id   AF-A0A2E4BS28-F1
#
_cell.length_a   1.000
_cell.length_b   1.000
_cell.length_c   1.000
_cell.angle_alpha   90.00
_cell.angle_beta   90.00
_cell.angle_gamma   90.00
#
_symmetry.space_group_name_H-M   'P 1'
#
loop_
_entity.id
_entity.type
_entity.pdbx_description
1 polymer ?
#
loop_
_entity_poly.entity_id
_entity_poly.type
_entity_poly.pdbx_seq_one_letter_code
_entity_poly.pdbx_strand_id
1 'polypeptide(L)'
;MRPRNFGLRVSEPEATKGFTLYSPLWRPNTYLLNMAGEVVHEWELPGNPGGYSRLLPNGNLFYGSATEGGPPFKGGASGGLMREVDWGGNVIM
;
A
#
# COMPACT_ATOMS: atom_id res chain seq x y z
N MET A 1 -1.08 13.14 -22.36
CA MET A 1 -2.45 13.61 -22.01
C MET A 1 -2.69 13.24 -20.54
N ARG A 2 -3.01 14.21 -19.65
CA ARG A 2 -3.25 13.93 -18.23
C ARG A 2 -4.72 13.50 -18.05
N PRO A 3 -5.03 12.33 -17.48
CA PRO A 3 -6.40 11.94 -17.18
C PRO A 3 -7.06 13.00 -16.28
N ARG A 4 -8.22 13.52 -16.69
CA ARG A 4 -8.98 14.51 -15.90
C ARG A 4 -9.87 13.87 -14.84
N ASN A 5 -10.30 12.64 -15.10
CA ASN A 5 -11.01 11.80 -14.16
C ASN A 5 -10.05 10.67 -13.79
N PHE A 6 -9.85 10.35 -12.51
CA PHE A 6 -9.04 9.22 -12.01
C PHE A 6 -9.45 8.89 -10.57
N GLY A 7 -9.00 7.75 -10.04
CA GLY A 7 -9.42 7.26 -8.71
C GLY A 7 -10.71 6.43 -8.73
N LEU A 8 -11.30 6.22 -7.56
CA LEU A 8 -12.60 5.56 -7.41
C LEU A 8 -13.70 6.49 -7.96
N ARG A 9 -14.49 6.00 -8.92
CA ARG A 9 -15.53 6.82 -9.58
C ARG A 9 -16.94 6.29 -9.43
N VAL A 10 -17.09 5.07 -8.93
CA VAL A 10 -18.36 4.35 -8.85
C VAL A 10 -18.39 3.62 -7.52
N SER A 11 -19.48 3.80 -6.78
CA SER A 11 -19.79 3.07 -5.55
C SER A 11 -21.30 2.82 -5.54
N GLU A 12 -21.70 1.61 -5.90
CA GLU A 12 -23.09 1.17 -5.94
C GLU A 12 -23.50 0.52 -4.60
N PRO A 13 -24.80 0.39 -4.29
CA PRO A 13 -25.27 -0.24 -3.05
C PRO A 13 -24.77 -1.68 -2.83
N GLU A 14 -24.44 -2.40 -3.90
CA GLU A 14 -23.92 -3.77 -3.87
C GLU A 14 -22.42 -3.85 -3.55
N ALA A 15 -21.71 -2.72 -3.52
CA ALA A 15 -20.29 -2.71 -3.21
C ALA A 15 -20.03 -3.22 -1.78
N THR A 16 -18.98 -4.03 -1.61
CA THR A 16 -18.56 -4.51 -0.30
C THR A 16 -18.25 -3.31 0.60
N LYS A 17 -18.97 -3.18 1.71
CA LYS A 17 -18.75 -2.12 2.70
C LYS A 17 -17.36 -2.26 3.33
N GLY A 18 -16.72 -1.13 3.59
CA GLY A 18 -15.46 -1.07 4.33
C GLY A 18 -14.50 -0.06 3.73
N PHE A 19 -13.23 -0.47 3.66
CA PHE A 19 -12.14 0.34 3.13
C PHE A 19 -11.39 -0.42 2.05
N THR A 20 -10.79 0.32 1.13
CA THR A 20 -9.87 -0.22 0.13
C THR A 20 -8.44 0.11 0.53
N LEU A 21 -7.62 -0.93 0.69
CA LEU A 21 -6.17 -0.78 0.89
C LEU A 21 -5.49 -0.78 -0.48
N TYR A 22 -4.65 0.23 -0.73
CA TYR A 22 -4.01 0.45 -2.03
C TYR A 22 -2.54 0.85 -1.86
N SER A 23 -1.63 0.08 -2.47
CA SER A 23 -0.20 0.41 -2.55
C SER A 23 0.17 0.69 -4.01
N PRO A 24 0.40 1.95 -4.40
CA PRO A 24 0.80 2.26 -5.77
C PRO A 24 2.14 1.60 -6.10
N LEU A 25 2.27 1.10 -7.33
CA LEU A 25 3.54 0.60 -7.83
C LEU A 25 4.58 1.72 -7.83
N TRP A 26 5.81 1.40 -7.40
CA TRP A 26 6.97 2.29 -7.45
C TRP A 26 6.84 3.57 -6.61
N ARG A 27 6.00 3.53 -5.57
CA ARG A 27 5.85 4.60 -4.59
C ARG A 27 5.99 4.02 -3.18
N PRO A 28 6.69 4.71 -2.26
CA PRO A 28 6.86 4.25 -0.89
C PRO A 28 5.63 4.58 -0.03
N ASN A 29 4.42 4.37 -0.55
CA ASN A 29 3.17 4.75 0.12
C ASN A 29 2.17 3.60 0.10
N THR A 30 1.35 3.52 1.12
CA THR A 30 0.13 2.71 1.12
C THR A 30 -1.02 3.55 1.66
N TYR A 31 -2.17 3.47 1.02
CA TYR A 31 -3.35 4.26 1.33
C TYR A 31 -4.49 3.37 1.80
N LEU A 32 -5.26 3.88 2.75
CA LEU A 32 -6.57 3.36 3.11
C LEU A 32 -7.62 4.34 2.60
N LEU A 33 -8.50 3.87 1.72
CA LEU A 33 -9.56 4.68 1.11
C LEU A 33 -10.92 4.30 1.70
N ASN A 34 -11.75 5.28 2.01
CA ASN A 34 -13.17 5.02 2.33
C ASN A 34 -13.99 4.73 1.05
N MET A 35 -15.28 4.45 1.22
CA MET A 35 -16.19 4.17 0.10
C MET A 35 -16.42 5.37 -0.82
N ALA A 36 -16.16 6.61 -0.36
CA ALA A 36 -16.21 7.81 -1.20
C ALA A 36 -14.90 8.03 -2.00
N GLY A 37 -13.90 7.16 -1.82
CA GLY A 37 -12.60 7.27 -2.47
C GLY A 37 -11.65 8.26 -1.80
N GLU A 38 -11.98 8.74 -0.61
CA GLU A 38 -11.14 9.67 0.15
C GLU A 38 -10.08 8.89 0.92
N VAL A 39 -8.85 9.41 0.94
CA VAL A 39 -7.77 8.87 1.76
C VAL A 39 -8.09 9.16 3.23
N VAL A 40 -8.34 8.11 4.01
CA VAL A 40 -8.58 8.22 5.46
C VAL A 40 -7.34 7.89 6.28
N HIS A 41 -6.36 7.21 5.69
CA HIS A 41 -5.06 6.96 6.29
C HIS A 41 -4.00 6.73 5.20
N GLU A 42 -2.76 7.12 5.51
CA GLU A 42 -1.60 6.93 4.65
C GLU A 42 -0.41 6.44 5.50
N TRP A 43 0.26 5.41 5.01
CA TRP A 43 1.57 4.99 5.49
C TRP A 43 2.64 5.46 4.51
N GLU A 44 3.56 6.30 4.97
CA GLU A 44 4.84 6.55 4.30
C GLU A 44 5.83 5.46 4.75
N LEU A 45 6.31 4.67 3.80
CA LEU A 45 7.04 3.43 4.07
C LEU A 45 8.55 3.61 3.84
N PRO A 46 9.41 3.00 4.67
CA PRO A 46 10.87 3.03 4.48
C PRO A 46 11.39 2.33 3.20
N GLY A 47 10.49 1.78 2.38
CA GLY A 47 10.81 1.13 1.12
C GLY A 47 9.55 0.86 0.33
N ASN A 48 9.69 0.72 -0.99
CA ASN A 48 8.54 0.49 -1.87
C ASN A 48 7.86 -0.85 -1.51
N PRO A 49 6.57 -0.85 -1.15
CA PRO A 49 5.80 -2.08 -1.13
C PRO A 49 5.77 -2.61 -2.56
N GLY A 50 6.09 -3.89 -2.76
CA GLY A 50 6.22 -4.54 -4.07
C GLY A 50 4.91 -4.67 -4.86
N GLY A 51 4.02 -3.67 -4.78
CA GLY A 51 2.67 -3.64 -5.31
C GLY A 51 1.61 -4.25 -4.39
N TYR A 52 2.00 -4.72 -3.20
CA TYR A 52 1.08 -5.39 -2.28
C TYR A 52 1.43 -5.12 -0.82
N SER A 53 0.39 -4.91 -0.02
CA SER A 53 0.42 -4.80 1.43
C SER A 53 -0.84 -5.46 2.00
N ARG A 54 -0.80 -5.77 3.29
CA ARG A 54 -1.91 -6.38 4.02
C ARG A 54 -2.10 -5.66 5.35
N LEU A 55 -3.32 -5.20 5.61
CA LEU A 55 -3.72 -4.75 6.92
C LEU A 55 -3.97 -5.98 7.80
N LEU A 56 -3.27 -6.06 8.93
CA LEU A 56 -3.38 -7.15 9.89
C LEU A 56 -4.51 -6.88 10.90
N PRO A 57 -5.05 -7.91 11.58
CA PRO A 57 -6.13 -7.73 12.56
C PRO A 57 -5.79 -6.80 13.74
N ASN A 58 -4.50 -6.60 14.05
CA ASN A 58 -4.02 -5.68 15.08
C ASN A 58 -3.97 -4.21 14.60
N GLY A 59 -4.27 -3.93 13.33
CA GLY A 59 -4.21 -2.58 12.74
C GLY A 59 -2.86 -2.23 12.10
N ASN A 60 -1.88 -3.13 12.16
CA ASN A 60 -0.57 -2.92 11.53
C ASN A 60 -0.59 -3.25 10.05
N LEU A 61 0.30 -2.63 9.30
CA LEU A 61 0.50 -2.89 7.87
C LEU A 61 1.69 -3.83 7.69
N PHE A 62 1.43 -4.98 7.06
CA PHE A 62 2.44 -5.94 6.65
C PHE A 62 2.71 -5.83 5.15
N TYR A 63 3.97 -5.72 4.75
CA TYR A 63 4.32 -5.57 3.34
C TYR A 63 5.70 -6.16 3.01
N GLY A 64 5.87 -6.49 1.73
CA GLY A 64 7.16 -6.92 1.17
C GLY A 64 7.85 -5.77 0.45
N SER A 65 9.17 -5.68 0.58
CA SER A 65 10.01 -4.68 -0.09
C SER A 65 11.34 -5.29 -0.54
N ALA A 66 12.11 -4.52 -1.30
CA ALA A 66 13.46 -4.89 -1.69
C ALA A 66 14.45 -4.68 -0.53
N THR A 67 15.38 -5.62 -0.36
CA THR A 67 16.51 -5.45 0.58
C THR A 67 17.64 -4.67 -0.08
N GLU A 68 18.28 -3.77 0.68
CA GLU A 68 19.53 -3.13 0.25
C GLU A 68 20.60 -4.19 -0.02
N GLY A 69 21.29 -4.08 -1.15
CA GLY A 69 22.28 -5.09 -1.58
C GLY A 69 21.67 -6.44 -1.98
N GLY A 70 20.35 -6.51 -2.21
CA GLY A 70 19.67 -7.70 -2.73
C GLY A 70 20.22 -8.17 -4.09
N PRO A 71 19.71 -9.30 -4.62
CA PRO A 71 20.17 -9.86 -5.89
C PRO A 71 20.19 -8.80 -6.99
N PRO A 72 21.11 -8.86 -7.97
CA PRO A 72 21.25 -7.87 -9.05
C PRO A 72 20.13 -7.98 -10.10
N PHE A 73 18.90 -8.17 -9.64
CA PHE A 73 17.69 -8.22 -10.45
C PHE A 73 17.13 -6.81 -10.62
N LYS A 74 17.15 -6.30 -11.85
CA LYS A 74 16.69 -4.94 -12.18
C LYS A 74 15.17 -4.85 -12.41
N GLY A 75 14.38 -5.67 -11.72
CA GLY A 75 12.93 -5.77 -11.88
C GLY A 75 12.14 -5.38 -10.62
N GLY A 76 10.84 -5.10 -10.79
CA GLY A 76 9.98 -4.58 -9.72
C GLY A 76 9.56 -5.55 -8.63
N ALA A 77 9.87 -6.83 -8.81
CA ALA A 77 9.54 -7.91 -7.88
C ALA A 77 10.79 -8.48 -7.19
N SER A 78 11.82 -7.64 -6.95
CA SER A 78 13.08 -8.09 -6.33
C SER A 78 12.87 -8.69 -4.94
N GLY A 79 11.92 -8.16 -4.16
CA GLY A 79 11.55 -8.67 -2.84
C GLY A 79 12.75 -8.82 -1.89
N GLY A 80 12.62 -9.71 -0.90
CA GLY A 80 13.70 -10.08 0.01
C GLY A 80 13.60 -9.50 1.42
N LEU A 81 12.69 -8.56 1.65
CA LEU A 81 12.43 -7.99 2.97
C LEU A 81 10.94 -7.97 3.29
N MET A 82 10.55 -8.63 4.38
CA MET A 82 9.21 -8.53 4.96
C MET A 82 9.26 -7.53 6.10
N ARG A 83 8.28 -6.64 6.17
CA ARG A 83 8.19 -5.62 7.21
C ARG A 83 6.78 -5.52 7.78
N GLU A 84 6.72 -5.17 9.05
CA GLU A 84 5.49 -4.76 9.73
C GLU A 84 5.66 -3.32 10.23
N VAL A 85 4.72 -2.45 9.90
CA VAL A 85 4.65 -1.09 10.45
C VAL A 85 3.35 -0.89 11.21
N ASP A 86 3.40 -0.14 12.30
CA ASP A 86 2.20 0.18 13.07
C ASP A 86 1.31 1.22 12.36
N TRP A 87 0.19 1.57 12.99
CA TRP A 87 -0.72 2.60 12.49
C TRP A 87 -0.03 3.97 12.29
N GLY A 88 0.97 4.31 13.10
CA GLY A 88 1.72 5.55 13.00
C GLY A 88 2.84 5.53 11.95
N GLY A 89 3.09 4.38 11.31
CA GLY A 89 4.17 4.20 10.35
C GLY A 89 5.51 3.81 10.97
N ASN A 90 5.55 3.47 12.27
CA ASN A 90 6.77 3.01 12.91
C ASN A 90 7.06 1.54 12.53
N VAL A 91 8.30 1.22 12.21
CA VAL A 91 8.72 -0.16 11.92
C VAL A 91 8.74 -0.98 13.20
N ILE A 92 8.03 -2.10 13.18
CA ILE A 92 7.97 -3.09 14.26
C ILE A 92 8.91 -4.28 13.96
N MET A 93 8.97 -4.68 12.69
CA MET A 93 9.81 -5.76 12.16
C MET A 93 10.30 -5.42 10.76
#